data_AF-A0A093YW23-F1
#
_entry.id   AF-A0A093YW23-F1
#
_cell.length_a   1.000
_cell.length_b   1.000
_cell.length_c   1.000
_cell.angle_alpha   90.00
_cell.angle_beta   90.00
_cell.angle_gamma   90.00
#
_symmetry.space_group_name_H-M   'P 1'
#
loop_
_entity.id
_entity.type
_entity.pdbx_description
1 polymer ?
#
loop_
_entity_poly.entity_id
_entity_poly.type
_entity_poly.pdbx_seq_one_letter_code
_entity_poly.pdbx_strand_id
1 'polypeptide(L)'
;MRFLSVVAAAALLLTGAVHAQLSMKEIADQCADTAGFNTCWNNALNAAQMCYQHNCAGQGTCNDENDCTSSNPNCVGSCTCVAYEMMVQCALTSCWNMVTSCHYQNLAIAASINCPVALGANAPDLSTRGWVWIPYFPSNSTRPGSCSCNLASVYLIQRAANVDYGNCEGHATSSTYDHTCLCCRDSQQVSVFYDMCLNTDPLAAIGSLPNFNNNAFLTSPGCNTLLPTVDCSSYGFANPAGWSSTAQLYTPAGLPPNGTEELINGQGVIASPIDPTLTWALGSGLQTYTAVAVTTDRAAASAGGGSMVASGTGASALAPASASASASSGTSQKRAASKMSLVFAMILPAMIGF
;
A
#
# COMPACT_ATOMS: atom_id res chain seq x y z
N MET A 1 38.09 -23.95 -46.71
CA MET A 1 37.12 -22.83 -46.65
C MET A 1 36.00 -23.31 -45.74
N ARG A 2 35.95 -23.05 -44.43
CA ARG A 2 36.03 -21.77 -43.69
C ARG A 2 35.06 -20.71 -44.23
N PHE A 3 33.83 -20.75 -43.71
CA PHE A 3 33.06 -19.56 -43.37
C PHE A 3 32.42 -19.82 -41.99
N LEU A 4 32.70 -18.93 -41.03
CA LEU A 4 31.90 -18.84 -39.80
C LEU A 4 30.71 -17.94 -40.09
N SER A 5 29.53 -18.31 -39.58
CA SER A 5 28.42 -17.39 -39.37
C SER A 5 28.05 -17.45 -37.90
N VAL A 6 28.04 -16.28 -37.26
CA VAL A 6 27.78 -16.06 -35.83
C VAL A 6 26.38 -15.46 -35.68
N VAL A 7 25.83 -15.45 -34.45
CA VAL A 7 24.57 -14.76 -34.05
C VAL A 7 23.30 -15.55 -34.46
N ALA A 8 22.27 -15.74 -33.62
CA ALA A 8 21.99 -15.18 -32.28
C ALA A 8 21.72 -16.27 -31.24
N ALA A 9 22.28 -16.10 -30.04
CA ALA A 9 21.67 -16.68 -28.84
C ALA A 9 20.54 -15.74 -28.41
N ALA A 10 19.28 -16.12 -28.68
CA ALA A 10 18.13 -15.42 -28.15
C ALA A 10 18.04 -15.68 -26.64
N ALA A 11 18.66 -14.79 -25.85
CA ALA A 11 18.45 -14.77 -24.41
C ALA A 11 16.99 -14.38 -24.15
N LEU A 12 16.15 -15.37 -23.80
CA LEU A 12 14.92 -15.08 -23.08
C LEU A 12 15.31 -14.51 -21.71
N LEU A 13 15.47 -13.19 -21.66
CA LEU A 13 15.22 -12.42 -20.46
C LEU A 13 13.73 -12.55 -20.17
N LEU A 14 13.35 -13.65 -19.53
CA LEU A 14 12.15 -13.69 -18.72
C LEU A 14 12.34 -12.63 -17.63
N THR A 15 11.83 -11.44 -17.89
CA THR A 15 11.63 -10.39 -16.88
C THR A 15 10.65 -10.94 -15.87
N GLY A 16 11.19 -11.68 -14.89
CA GLY A 16 10.51 -12.05 -13.67
C GLY A 16 10.26 -10.80 -12.85
N ALA A 17 9.30 -9.98 -13.27
CA ALA A 17 8.56 -9.09 -12.39
C ALA A 17 7.71 -9.98 -11.47
N VAL A 18 8.39 -10.66 -10.55
CA VAL A 18 7.77 -11.08 -9.30
C VAL A 18 7.49 -9.77 -8.59
N HIS A 19 6.27 -9.28 -8.72
CA HIS A 19 5.82 -8.05 -8.07
C HIS A 19 5.91 -8.31 -6.57
N ALA A 20 6.98 -7.84 -5.94
CA ALA A 20 7.16 -7.97 -4.50
C ALA A 20 6.12 -7.06 -3.82
N GLN A 21 5.04 -7.66 -3.34
CA GLN A 21 4.08 -6.94 -2.52
C GLN A 21 4.75 -6.60 -1.19
N LEU A 22 4.90 -5.30 -0.93
CA LEU A 22 5.65 -4.77 0.21
C LEU A 22 5.17 -5.38 1.53
N SER A 23 6.05 -6.07 2.24
CA SER A 23 5.74 -6.70 3.52
C SER A 23 6.55 -6.06 4.65
N MET A 24 5.89 -5.71 5.75
CA MET A 24 6.54 -5.30 7.00
C MET A 24 7.55 -6.36 7.51
N LYS A 25 7.42 -7.62 7.06
CA LYS A 25 8.40 -8.68 7.34
C LYS A 25 9.75 -8.45 6.65
N GLU A 26 9.78 -7.80 5.49
CA GLU A 26 11.00 -7.50 4.73
C GLU A 26 11.87 -6.45 5.42
N ILE A 27 11.24 -5.57 6.22
CA ILE A 27 11.90 -4.52 7.01
C ILE A 27 11.92 -4.81 8.52
N ALA A 28 11.66 -6.07 8.93
CA ALA A 28 11.55 -6.46 10.32
C ALA A 28 12.83 -6.21 11.16
N ASP A 29 13.99 -6.24 10.52
CA ASP A 29 15.31 -5.96 11.12
C ASP A 29 15.51 -4.47 11.45
N GLN A 30 14.83 -3.59 10.72
CA GLN A 30 14.79 -2.15 10.92
C GLN A 30 13.81 -1.71 12.03
N CYS A 31 12.90 -2.58 12.47
CA CYS A 31 11.98 -2.29 13.58
C CYS A 31 12.72 -1.93 14.89
N ALA A 32 12.10 -1.06 15.69
CA ALA A 32 12.58 -0.67 17.01
C ALA A 32 12.88 -1.90 17.89
N ASP A 33 11.93 -2.85 17.95
CA ASP A 33 12.13 -4.19 18.49
C ASP A 33 11.88 -5.27 17.43
N THR A 34 12.95 -5.64 16.71
CA THR A 34 12.93 -6.75 15.75
C THR A 34 12.46 -8.08 16.36
N ALA A 35 12.76 -8.37 17.62
CA ALA A 35 12.45 -9.67 18.23
C ALA A 35 10.98 -9.73 18.66
N GLY A 36 10.48 -8.69 19.33
CA GLY A 36 9.07 -8.51 19.66
C GLY A 36 8.20 -8.44 18.42
N PHE A 37 8.61 -7.66 17.39
CA PHE A 37 7.88 -7.58 16.13
C PHE A 37 7.75 -8.96 15.46
N ASN A 38 8.86 -9.70 15.30
CA ASN A 38 8.82 -11.03 14.69
C ASN A 38 7.95 -12.03 15.49
N THR A 39 8.02 -11.98 16.82
CA THR A 39 7.22 -12.84 17.69
C THR A 39 5.73 -12.50 17.59
N CYS A 40 5.39 -11.21 17.67
CA CYS A 40 4.03 -10.71 17.52
C CYS A 40 3.45 -11.07 16.14
N TRP A 41 4.22 -10.87 15.07
CA TRP A 41 3.81 -11.15 13.70
C TRP A 41 3.48 -12.64 13.49
N ASN A 42 4.36 -13.53 13.96
CA ASN A 42 4.13 -14.96 13.88
C ASN A 42 2.90 -15.38 14.73
N ASN A 43 2.65 -14.72 15.86
CA ASN A 43 1.45 -14.94 16.66
C ASN A 43 0.16 -14.47 15.95
N ALA A 44 0.20 -13.36 15.22
CA ALA A 44 -0.92 -12.88 14.39
C ALA A 44 -1.29 -13.91 13.30
N LEU A 45 -0.29 -14.40 12.56
CA LEU A 45 -0.46 -15.44 11.54
C LEU A 45 -1.00 -16.75 12.14
N ASN A 46 -0.45 -17.20 13.27
CA ASN A 46 -0.93 -18.40 13.97
C ASN A 46 -2.38 -18.24 14.47
N ALA A 47 -2.75 -17.08 15.02
CA ALA A 47 -4.10 -16.80 15.47
C ALA A 47 -5.11 -16.83 14.31
N ALA A 48 -4.76 -16.21 13.19
CA ALA A 48 -5.54 -16.26 11.96
C ALA A 48 -5.70 -17.71 11.45
N GLN A 49 -4.60 -18.46 11.35
CA GLN A 49 -4.61 -19.84 10.89
C GLN A 49 -5.45 -20.77 11.78
N MET A 50 -5.40 -20.60 13.10
CA MET A 50 -6.30 -21.29 14.04
C MET A 50 -7.76 -20.87 13.84
N CYS A 51 -8.04 -19.59 13.58
CA CYS A 51 -9.39 -19.12 13.29
C CYS A 51 -9.94 -19.77 12.00
N TYR A 52 -9.17 -19.84 10.91
CA TYR A 52 -9.57 -20.51 9.67
C TYR A 52 -9.82 -22.00 9.86
N GLN A 53 -8.96 -22.69 10.61
CA GLN A 53 -9.13 -24.11 10.93
C GLN A 53 -10.40 -24.37 11.73
N HIS A 54 -10.70 -23.53 12.72
CA HIS A 54 -11.84 -23.75 13.63
C HIS A 54 -13.19 -23.31 13.03
N ASN A 55 -13.24 -22.13 12.41
CA ASN A 55 -14.50 -21.49 12.01
C ASN A 55 -14.84 -21.67 10.52
N CYS A 56 -13.87 -22.04 9.69
CA CYS A 56 -13.99 -21.98 8.23
C CYS A 56 -13.77 -23.32 7.53
N ALA A 57 -13.87 -24.43 8.26
CA ALA A 57 -13.61 -25.79 7.75
C ALA A 57 -12.25 -25.93 7.03
N GLY A 58 -11.24 -25.14 7.42
CA GLY A 58 -9.92 -25.12 6.78
C GLY A 58 -9.86 -24.45 5.40
N GLN A 59 -10.92 -23.73 4.97
CA GLN A 59 -11.01 -23.07 3.65
C GLN A 59 -10.30 -21.70 3.58
N GLY A 60 -9.19 -21.52 4.31
CA GLY A 60 -8.43 -20.27 4.33
C GLY A 60 -6.99 -20.45 4.76
N THR A 61 -6.14 -19.52 4.33
CA THR A 61 -4.71 -19.46 4.58
C THR A 61 -4.33 -18.05 5.01
N CYS A 62 -3.25 -17.93 5.78
CA CYS A 62 -2.67 -16.64 6.18
C CYS A 62 -1.18 -16.85 6.47
N ASN A 63 -0.35 -16.61 5.45
CA ASN A 63 1.10 -16.82 5.50
C ASN A 63 1.88 -15.52 5.72
N ASP A 64 1.37 -14.40 5.20
CA ASP A 64 1.87 -13.03 5.34
C ASP A 64 0.72 -12.01 5.12
N GLU A 65 0.98 -10.70 5.20
CA GLU A 65 -0.08 -9.67 5.05
C GLU A 65 -0.64 -9.50 3.62
N ASN A 66 -0.20 -10.28 2.65
CA ASN A 66 -0.73 -10.26 1.29
C ASN A 66 -1.45 -11.59 0.95
N ASP A 67 -1.10 -12.69 1.63
CA ASP A 67 -1.68 -14.05 1.46
C ASP A 67 -2.57 -14.49 2.64
N CYS A 68 -3.39 -13.56 3.19
CA CYS A 68 -4.46 -13.88 4.14
C CYS A 68 -5.82 -13.90 3.43
N THR A 69 -6.25 -15.07 2.98
CA THR A 69 -7.44 -15.25 2.11
C THR A 69 -8.31 -16.44 2.53
N SER A 70 -9.58 -16.44 2.10
CA SER A 70 -10.49 -17.58 2.23
C SER A 70 -11.55 -17.58 1.12
N SER A 71 -11.98 -18.76 0.67
CA SER A 71 -13.05 -18.90 -0.32
C SER A 71 -14.47 -18.73 0.27
N ASN A 72 -14.60 -18.52 1.59
CA ASN A 72 -15.88 -18.39 2.27
C ASN A 72 -16.07 -16.93 2.75
N PRO A 73 -17.03 -16.15 2.21
CA PRO A 73 -17.16 -14.73 2.53
C PRO A 73 -17.50 -14.47 4.02
N ASN A 74 -18.22 -15.38 4.67
CA ASN A 74 -18.52 -15.28 6.12
C ASN A 74 -17.27 -15.54 6.97
N CYS A 75 -16.32 -16.33 6.46
CA CYS A 75 -15.02 -16.55 7.11
C CYS A 75 -14.09 -15.34 6.96
N VAL A 76 -14.00 -14.79 5.74
CA VAL A 76 -13.19 -13.60 5.43
C VAL A 76 -13.51 -12.46 6.41
N GLY A 77 -14.80 -12.26 6.69
CA GLY A 77 -15.26 -11.20 7.57
C GLY A 77 -14.81 -11.25 9.03
N SER A 78 -14.23 -12.35 9.52
CA SER A 78 -13.79 -12.47 10.91
C SER A 78 -12.34 -12.92 11.06
N CYS A 79 -11.94 -14.02 10.41
CA CYS A 79 -10.59 -14.56 10.61
C CYS A 79 -9.50 -13.74 9.91
N THR A 80 -9.83 -13.15 8.76
CA THR A 80 -8.92 -12.27 8.03
C THR A 80 -8.74 -10.95 8.80
N CYS A 81 -9.81 -10.37 9.33
CA CYS A 81 -9.75 -9.18 10.20
C CYS A 81 -8.80 -9.35 11.38
N VAL A 82 -8.95 -10.41 12.18
CA VAL A 82 -8.09 -10.66 13.36
C VAL A 82 -6.61 -10.70 12.97
N ALA A 83 -6.27 -11.26 11.81
CA ALA A 83 -4.90 -11.28 11.30
C ALA A 83 -4.34 -9.87 11.14
N TYR A 84 -5.04 -9.03 10.37
CA TYR A 84 -4.60 -7.67 10.07
C TYR A 84 -4.65 -6.75 11.28
N GLU A 85 -5.66 -6.88 12.15
CA GLU A 85 -5.73 -6.15 13.40
C GLU A 85 -4.50 -6.44 14.28
N MET A 86 -4.12 -7.72 14.40
CA MET A 86 -2.92 -8.11 15.12
C MET A 86 -1.63 -7.67 14.41
N MET A 87 -1.53 -7.76 13.08
CA MET A 87 -0.35 -7.29 12.31
C MET A 87 -0.12 -5.78 12.46
N VAL A 88 -1.18 -4.97 12.33
CA VAL A 88 -1.13 -3.52 12.58
C VAL A 88 -0.77 -3.26 14.04
N GLN A 89 -1.35 -3.99 15.00
CA GLN A 89 -0.95 -3.90 16.40
C GLN A 89 0.55 -4.20 16.60
N CYS A 90 1.12 -5.21 15.93
CA CYS A 90 2.55 -5.52 15.98
C CYS A 90 3.42 -4.40 15.42
N ALA A 91 2.97 -3.75 14.34
CA ALA A 91 3.66 -2.59 13.79
C ALA A 91 3.61 -1.41 14.77
N LEU A 92 2.46 -1.12 15.37
CA LEU A 92 2.28 -0.01 16.31
C LEU A 92 2.99 -0.21 17.67
N THR A 93 3.16 -1.46 18.12
CA THR A 93 3.86 -1.77 19.39
C THR A 93 5.37 -1.92 19.20
N SER A 94 5.83 -2.69 18.21
CA SER A 94 7.23 -3.13 18.09
C SER A 94 7.98 -2.58 16.87
N CYS A 95 7.27 -2.06 15.86
CA CYS A 95 7.84 -1.46 14.66
C CYS A 95 7.39 0.01 14.48
N TRP A 96 7.10 0.71 15.59
CA TRP A 96 6.54 2.05 15.60
C TRP A 96 7.40 3.08 14.85
N ASN A 97 8.69 2.76 14.64
CA ASN A 97 9.63 3.60 13.92
C ASN A 97 9.43 3.57 12.39
N MET A 98 8.70 2.57 11.86
CA MET A 98 8.46 2.34 10.43
C MET A 98 7.00 2.60 10.00
N VAL A 99 6.14 3.16 10.86
CA VAL A 99 4.71 3.39 10.57
C VAL A 99 4.41 4.48 9.52
N THR A 100 5.45 5.06 8.93
CA THR A 100 5.39 6.00 7.79
C THR A 100 5.74 5.33 6.46
N SER A 101 6.37 4.15 6.52
CA SER A 101 6.94 3.40 5.38
C SER A 101 5.90 2.97 4.34
N CYS A 102 6.37 2.67 3.13
CA CYS A 102 5.54 2.05 2.10
C CYS A 102 4.96 0.70 2.55
N HIS A 103 5.73 -0.05 3.34
CA HIS A 103 5.38 -1.37 3.84
C HIS A 103 4.23 -1.29 4.86
N TYR A 104 4.25 -0.29 5.76
CA TYR A 104 3.15 -0.04 6.67
C TYR A 104 1.90 0.47 5.94
N GLN A 105 2.07 1.34 4.94
CA GLN A 105 0.94 1.79 4.12
C GLN A 105 0.32 0.63 3.32
N ASN A 106 1.13 -0.30 2.78
CA ASN A 106 0.62 -1.51 2.13
C ASN A 106 -0.14 -2.40 3.11
N LEU A 107 0.42 -2.67 4.31
CA LEU A 107 -0.27 -3.41 5.37
C LEU A 107 -1.62 -2.76 5.73
N ALA A 108 -1.68 -1.44 5.86
CA ALA A 108 -2.91 -0.71 6.18
C ALA A 108 -3.94 -0.76 5.04
N ILE A 109 -3.50 -0.71 3.77
CA ILE A 109 -4.38 -0.91 2.62
C ILE A 109 -4.93 -2.33 2.61
N ALA A 110 -4.06 -3.34 2.71
CA ALA A 110 -4.43 -4.76 2.77
C ALA A 110 -5.39 -5.06 3.93
N ALA A 111 -5.13 -4.50 5.12
CA ALA A 111 -6.03 -4.56 6.26
C ALA A 111 -7.40 -3.97 5.94
N SER A 112 -7.46 -2.80 5.31
CA SER A 112 -8.73 -2.18 4.94
C SER A 112 -9.50 -3.00 3.90
N ILE A 113 -8.83 -3.58 2.89
CA ILE A 113 -9.46 -4.37 1.81
C ILE A 113 -10.02 -5.68 2.37
N ASN A 114 -9.17 -6.42 3.07
CA ASN A 114 -9.42 -7.81 3.43
C ASN A 114 -10.18 -7.95 4.76
N CYS A 115 -10.37 -6.85 5.50
CA CYS A 115 -11.26 -6.80 6.66
C CYS A 115 -12.57 -6.05 6.35
N PRO A 116 -13.65 -6.72 5.95
CA PRO A 116 -14.89 -6.04 5.56
C PRO A 116 -15.63 -5.37 6.72
N VAL A 117 -15.34 -5.67 8.00
CA VAL A 117 -15.89 -4.87 9.11
C VAL A 117 -15.26 -3.48 9.21
N ALA A 118 -14.03 -3.29 8.70
CA ALA A 118 -13.42 -1.97 8.52
C ALA A 118 -14.28 -1.07 7.60
N LEU A 119 -14.98 -1.71 6.65
CA LEU A 119 -15.65 -1.08 5.51
C LEU A 119 -17.15 -1.34 5.52
N GLY A 120 -17.77 -1.40 6.70
CA GLY A 120 -19.16 -1.87 6.90
C GLY A 120 -20.10 -1.44 5.77
N ALA A 121 -20.83 -2.40 5.20
CA ALA A 121 -21.30 -2.46 3.79
C ALA A 121 -22.07 -1.28 3.17
N ASN A 122 -22.33 -0.21 3.93
CA ASN A 122 -22.94 1.04 3.47
C ASN A 122 -22.16 2.28 3.94
N ALA A 123 -20.85 2.18 4.19
CA ALA A 123 -20.02 3.24 4.77
C ALA A 123 -20.10 4.53 3.95
N PRO A 124 -20.92 5.51 4.36
CA PRO A 124 -21.09 6.73 3.60
C PRO A 124 -19.97 7.66 4.02
N ASP A 125 -19.12 7.99 3.06
CA ASP A 125 -18.20 9.11 3.11
C ASP A 125 -17.07 9.02 4.17
N LEU A 126 -15.82 9.10 3.67
CA LEU A 126 -14.60 9.20 4.48
C LEU A 126 -14.58 10.46 5.37
N SER A 127 -15.37 11.49 5.04
CA SER A 127 -15.40 12.78 5.74
C SER A 127 -16.42 12.89 6.88
N THR A 128 -17.49 12.08 6.92
CA THR A 128 -18.58 12.25 7.91
C THR A 128 -18.78 11.12 8.93
N ARG A 129 -18.21 9.92 8.78
CA ARG A 129 -18.45 8.82 9.77
C ARG A 129 -17.25 8.07 10.36
N GLY A 130 -16.02 8.24 9.88
CA GLY A 130 -14.81 7.92 10.67
C GLY A 130 -14.60 6.47 11.15
N TRP A 131 -15.04 5.44 10.42
CA TRP A 131 -14.94 4.02 10.84
C TRP A 131 -13.68 3.27 10.36
N VAL A 132 -12.87 3.84 9.46
CA VAL A 132 -11.52 3.35 9.16
C VAL A 132 -10.52 4.29 9.82
N TRP A 133 -10.11 3.97 11.04
CA TRP A 133 -8.97 4.63 11.67
C TRP A 133 -7.86 3.63 11.98
N ILE A 134 -7.08 3.34 10.95
CA ILE A 134 -5.76 2.74 11.11
C ILE A 134 -4.81 3.89 11.47
N PRO A 135 -4.10 3.84 12.62
CA PRO A 135 -3.21 4.91 13.02
C PRO A 135 -2.14 5.20 11.96
N TYR A 136 -1.83 6.48 11.75
CA TYR A 136 -0.87 6.95 10.75
C TYR A 136 -1.23 6.63 9.28
N PHE A 137 -2.50 6.32 9.01
CA PHE A 137 -3.05 6.09 7.68
C PHE A 137 -4.18 7.11 7.38
N PRO A 138 -4.01 8.06 6.43
CA PRO A 138 -2.83 8.26 5.59
C PRO A 138 -1.64 8.84 6.36
N SER A 139 -0.45 8.61 5.83
CA SER A 139 0.78 9.14 6.43
C SER A 139 1.08 10.54 5.92
N ASN A 140 1.71 11.37 6.77
CA ASN A 140 2.25 12.65 6.33
C ASN A 140 3.59 12.41 5.59
N SER A 141 3.65 12.81 4.32
CA SER A 141 4.82 12.67 3.45
C SER A 141 6.09 13.37 3.98
N THR A 142 5.96 14.36 4.87
CA THR A 142 7.11 15.09 5.45
C THR A 142 7.77 14.39 6.65
N ARG A 143 7.31 13.20 7.06
CA ARG A 143 7.89 12.46 8.20
C ARG A 143 9.10 11.61 7.77
N PRO A 144 10.10 11.37 8.65
CA PRO A 144 11.18 10.42 8.36
C PRO A 144 10.64 9.04 7.96
N GLY A 145 11.30 8.40 6.99
CA GLY A 145 10.89 7.08 6.49
C GLY A 145 9.56 7.04 5.72
N SER A 146 8.95 8.19 5.39
CA SER A 146 7.70 8.26 4.62
C SER A 146 7.82 7.58 3.26
N CYS A 147 6.77 6.90 2.80
CA CYS A 147 6.79 6.31 1.45
C CYS A 147 6.94 7.39 0.36
N SER A 148 7.74 7.10 -0.68
CA SER A 148 7.93 7.97 -1.85
C SER A 148 6.62 8.32 -2.58
N CYS A 149 5.65 7.42 -2.52
CA CYS A 149 4.28 7.58 -2.99
C CYS A 149 3.32 7.48 -1.78
N ASN A 150 2.39 8.40 -1.62
CA ASN A 150 1.41 8.32 -0.52
C ASN A 150 0.28 7.33 -0.90
N LEU A 151 0.63 6.04 -0.92
CA LEU A 151 -0.25 4.92 -1.26
C LEU A 151 -1.58 4.98 -0.49
N ALA A 152 -1.52 5.39 0.78
CA ALA A 152 -2.70 5.55 1.61
C ALA A 152 -3.68 6.59 1.05
N SER A 153 -3.20 7.80 0.74
CA SER A 153 -4.03 8.86 0.16
C SER A 153 -4.55 8.49 -1.23
N VAL A 154 -3.71 7.86 -2.08
CA VAL A 154 -4.11 7.35 -3.40
C VAL A 154 -5.24 6.33 -3.26
N TYR A 155 -5.09 5.34 -2.39
CA TYR A 155 -6.11 4.32 -2.13
C TYR A 155 -7.42 4.94 -1.62
N LEU A 156 -7.35 5.86 -0.65
CA LEU A 156 -8.54 6.50 -0.08
C LEU A 156 -9.31 7.33 -1.13
N ILE A 157 -8.61 8.03 -2.02
CA ILE A 157 -9.24 8.78 -3.14
C ILE A 157 -9.78 7.83 -4.21
N GLN A 158 -9.10 6.72 -4.52
CA GLN A 158 -9.62 5.69 -5.42
C GLN A 158 -10.89 5.03 -4.88
N ARG A 159 -10.97 4.86 -3.55
CA ARG A 159 -12.17 4.39 -2.84
C ARG A 159 -13.29 5.43 -2.87
N ALA A 160 -12.99 6.71 -2.69
CA ALA A 160 -13.96 7.79 -2.85
C ALA A 160 -14.58 7.80 -4.27
N ALA A 161 -13.74 7.71 -5.31
CA ALA A 161 -14.20 7.65 -6.70
C ALA A 161 -15.19 6.49 -6.98
N ASN A 162 -15.05 5.34 -6.32
CA ASN A 162 -16.03 4.25 -6.42
C ASN A 162 -17.39 4.58 -5.74
N VAL A 163 -17.37 5.37 -4.66
CA VAL A 163 -18.60 5.87 -4.00
C VAL A 163 -19.26 6.95 -4.87
N ASP A 164 -18.46 7.88 -5.40
CA ASP A 164 -18.91 8.92 -6.34
C ASP A 164 -19.54 8.28 -7.59
N TYR A 165 -18.94 7.21 -8.10
CA TYR A 165 -19.49 6.39 -9.18
C TYR A 165 -20.85 5.77 -8.84
N GLY A 166 -20.98 5.10 -7.69
CA GLY A 166 -22.27 4.51 -7.28
C GLY A 166 -23.37 5.56 -7.09
N ASN A 167 -23.01 6.75 -6.59
CA ASN A 167 -23.92 7.89 -6.51
C ASN A 167 -24.31 8.42 -7.90
N CYS A 168 -23.37 8.49 -8.84
CA CYS A 168 -23.60 8.93 -10.21
C CYS A 168 -24.47 7.94 -11.00
N GLU A 169 -24.14 6.64 -10.97
CA GLU A 169 -24.91 5.58 -11.62
C GLU A 169 -26.35 5.52 -11.08
N GLY A 170 -26.55 5.77 -9.77
CA GLY A 170 -27.88 5.90 -9.16
C GLY A 170 -28.75 7.04 -9.73
N HIS A 171 -28.17 7.97 -10.49
CA HIS A 171 -28.86 9.04 -11.21
C HIS A 171 -28.81 8.86 -12.74
N ALA A 172 -28.36 7.71 -13.25
CA ALA A 172 -28.23 7.46 -14.67
C ALA A 172 -29.57 7.51 -15.42
N THR A 173 -29.68 8.46 -16.34
CA THR A 173 -30.87 8.67 -17.19
C THR A 173 -30.70 8.08 -18.60
N SER A 174 -29.49 7.63 -18.95
CA SER A 174 -29.15 7.04 -20.25
C SER A 174 -27.83 6.27 -20.16
N SER A 175 -27.55 5.41 -21.14
CA SER A 175 -26.24 4.75 -21.29
C SER A 175 -25.09 5.73 -21.49
N THR A 176 -25.34 6.91 -22.08
CA THR A 176 -24.34 7.98 -22.18
C THR A 176 -24.02 8.57 -20.81
N TYR A 177 -25.02 8.74 -19.94
CA TYR A 177 -24.82 9.25 -18.57
C TYR A 177 -24.01 8.25 -17.74
N ASP A 178 -24.41 6.98 -17.75
CA ASP A 178 -23.68 5.88 -17.10
C ASP A 178 -22.22 5.79 -17.59
N HIS A 179 -22.01 5.81 -18.90
CA HIS A 179 -20.66 5.83 -19.48
C HIS A 179 -19.85 7.07 -19.05
N THR A 180 -20.50 8.22 -18.86
CA THR A 180 -19.87 9.42 -18.30
C THR A 180 -19.42 9.21 -16.85
N CYS A 181 -20.29 8.63 -15.99
CA CYS A 181 -19.93 8.26 -14.63
C CYS A 181 -18.70 7.35 -14.60
N LEU A 182 -18.67 6.32 -15.46
CA LEU A 182 -17.56 5.38 -15.57
C LEU A 182 -16.25 6.08 -15.96
N CYS A 183 -16.27 6.93 -16.99
CA CYS A 183 -15.08 7.65 -17.43
C CYS A 183 -14.55 8.63 -16.37
N CYS A 184 -15.46 9.31 -15.64
CA CYS A 184 -15.08 10.22 -14.56
C CYS A 184 -14.46 9.48 -13.37
N ARG A 185 -15.03 8.33 -12.97
CA ARG A 185 -14.44 7.44 -11.95
C ARG A 185 -13.02 7.03 -12.32
N ASP A 186 -12.86 6.45 -13.52
CA ASP A 186 -11.57 5.89 -13.93
C ASP A 186 -10.52 7.01 -14.07
N SER A 187 -10.92 8.18 -14.58
CA SER A 187 -10.08 9.38 -14.61
C SER A 187 -9.65 9.80 -13.20
N GLN A 188 -10.55 9.86 -12.22
CA GLN A 188 -10.21 10.23 -10.83
C GLN A 188 -9.26 9.20 -10.18
N GLN A 189 -9.52 7.90 -10.38
CA GLN A 189 -8.71 6.81 -9.83
C GLN A 189 -7.28 6.76 -10.36
N VAL A 190 -7.10 7.06 -11.65
CA VAL A 190 -5.78 7.10 -12.28
C VAL A 190 -5.09 8.43 -12.01
N SER A 191 -5.80 9.56 -12.10
CA SER A 191 -5.19 10.89 -11.98
C SER A 191 -4.62 11.17 -10.60
N VAL A 192 -5.23 10.65 -9.52
CA VAL A 192 -4.65 10.76 -8.18
C VAL A 192 -3.29 10.06 -8.06
N PHE A 193 -3.09 8.93 -8.75
CA PHE A 193 -1.79 8.26 -8.77
C PHE A 193 -0.73 9.15 -9.42
N TYR A 194 -1.04 9.72 -10.59
CA TYR A 194 -0.10 10.61 -11.29
C TYR A 194 0.11 11.96 -10.59
N ASP A 195 -0.83 12.45 -9.76
CA ASP A 195 -0.63 13.66 -8.93
C ASP A 195 0.26 13.37 -7.71
N MET A 196 0.05 12.24 -7.03
CA MET A 196 0.73 11.92 -5.76
C MET A 196 2.02 11.12 -5.89
N CYS A 197 2.22 10.43 -7.03
CA CYS A 197 3.27 9.42 -7.22
C CYS A 197 3.98 9.55 -8.57
N LEU A 198 4.15 10.81 -9.04
CA LEU A 198 4.77 11.21 -10.32
C LEU A 198 5.99 10.37 -10.77
N ASN A 199 6.91 10.06 -9.85
CA ASN A 199 8.16 9.37 -10.17
C ASN A 199 8.07 7.84 -10.05
N THR A 200 7.01 7.32 -9.41
CA THR A 200 6.84 5.89 -9.14
C THR A 200 6.36 5.16 -10.39
N ASP A 201 6.94 4.00 -10.69
CA ASP A 201 6.42 3.10 -11.73
C ASP A 201 5.01 2.61 -11.34
N PRO A 202 3.97 2.86 -12.17
CA PRO A 202 2.64 2.30 -11.98
C PRO A 202 2.60 0.78 -11.70
N LEU A 203 3.54 0.01 -12.26
CA LEU A 203 3.66 -1.43 -12.03
C LEU A 203 4.25 -1.78 -10.65
N ALA A 204 5.10 -0.93 -10.08
CA ALA A 204 5.60 -1.12 -8.72
C ALA A 204 4.49 -0.95 -7.67
N ALA A 205 3.50 -0.09 -7.94
CA ALA A 205 2.42 0.21 -7.00
C ALA A 205 1.15 -0.64 -7.16
N ILE A 206 0.97 -1.35 -8.29
CA ILE A 206 -0.26 -2.09 -8.59
C ILE A 206 -0.58 -3.19 -7.55
N GLY A 207 0.46 -3.81 -6.96
CA GLY A 207 0.31 -4.81 -5.90
C GLY A 207 -0.24 -4.26 -4.57
N SER A 208 -0.18 -2.95 -4.38
CA SER A 208 -0.68 -2.21 -3.22
C SER A 208 -1.99 -1.45 -3.48
N LEU A 209 -2.40 -1.32 -4.74
CA LEU A 209 -3.54 -0.49 -5.16
C LEU A 209 -4.49 -1.32 -6.04
N PRO A 210 -5.42 -2.12 -5.47
CA PRO A 210 -6.23 -3.06 -6.26
C PRO A 210 -7.22 -2.39 -7.22
N ASN A 211 -7.58 -1.13 -6.96
CA ASN A 211 -8.44 -0.33 -7.85
C ASN A 211 -7.64 0.39 -8.94
N PHE A 212 -6.30 0.35 -8.91
CA PHE A 212 -5.48 1.04 -9.89
C PHE A 212 -5.35 0.20 -11.17
N ASN A 213 -6.30 0.39 -12.09
CA ASN A 213 -6.31 -0.27 -13.38
C ASN A 213 -6.03 0.70 -14.53
N ASN A 214 -4.79 1.21 -14.58
CA ASN A 214 -4.32 2.12 -15.63
C ASN A 214 -4.58 1.54 -17.04
N ASN A 215 -4.40 0.24 -17.24
CA ASN A 215 -4.65 -0.42 -18.52
C ASN A 215 -6.13 -0.40 -18.93
N ALA A 216 -7.07 -0.62 -17.99
CA ALA A 216 -8.50 -0.49 -18.29
C ALA A 216 -8.85 0.95 -18.66
N PHE A 217 -8.33 1.95 -17.95
CA PHE A 217 -8.55 3.36 -18.29
C PHE A 217 -7.98 3.74 -19.66
N LEU A 218 -6.73 3.35 -19.95
CA LEU A 218 -6.06 3.57 -21.23
C LEU A 218 -6.77 2.90 -22.42
N THR A 219 -7.45 1.78 -22.18
CA THR A 219 -8.19 1.03 -23.20
C THR A 219 -9.70 1.30 -23.19
N SER A 220 -10.20 2.12 -22.26
CA SER A 220 -11.63 2.36 -22.06
C SER A 220 -12.23 3.06 -23.29
N PRO A 221 -13.13 2.40 -24.04
CA PRO A 221 -13.68 2.96 -25.27
C PRO A 221 -14.43 4.26 -24.97
N GLY A 222 -14.23 5.31 -25.77
CA GLY A 222 -14.99 6.56 -25.66
C GLY A 222 -14.52 7.56 -24.59
N CYS A 223 -13.88 7.12 -23.50
CA CYS A 223 -13.47 8.05 -22.43
C CYS A 223 -12.48 9.14 -22.90
N ASN A 224 -11.57 8.82 -23.82
CA ASN A 224 -10.65 9.82 -24.39
C ASN A 224 -11.34 10.91 -25.23
N THR A 225 -12.50 10.61 -25.81
CA THR A 225 -13.31 11.59 -26.55
C THR A 225 -14.34 12.30 -25.67
N LEU A 226 -14.78 11.66 -24.58
CA LEU A 226 -15.84 12.16 -23.70
C LEU A 226 -15.33 13.12 -22.62
N LEU A 227 -14.24 12.76 -21.94
CA LEU A 227 -13.68 13.56 -20.84
C LEU A 227 -13.29 15.00 -21.22
N PRO A 228 -12.77 15.31 -22.43
CA PRO A 228 -12.57 16.69 -22.88
C PRO A 228 -13.85 17.54 -22.98
N THR A 229 -15.03 16.91 -22.99
CA THR A 229 -16.34 17.58 -23.18
C THR A 229 -17.22 17.58 -21.94
N VAL A 230 -16.75 16.98 -20.84
CA VAL A 230 -17.51 16.80 -19.60
C VAL A 230 -16.75 17.42 -18.43
N ASP A 231 -17.46 18.19 -17.60
CA ASP A 231 -17.02 18.51 -16.25
C ASP A 231 -17.52 17.43 -15.28
N CYS A 232 -16.61 16.55 -14.85
CA CYS A 232 -16.92 15.46 -13.93
C CYS A 232 -17.43 15.93 -12.55
N SER A 233 -17.13 17.17 -12.13
CA SER A 233 -17.66 17.72 -10.88
C SER A 233 -19.18 17.91 -10.94
N SER A 234 -19.73 18.17 -12.13
CA SER A 234 -21.18 18.19 -12.39
C SER A 234 -21.85 16.81 -12.27
N TYR A 235 -21.06 15.74 -12.22
CA TYR A 235 -21.48 14.35 -12.01
C TYR A 235 -21.16 13.82 -10.60
N GLY A 236 -20.73 14.70 -9.68
CA GLY A 236 -20.42 14.36 -8.28
C GLY A 236 -18.95 13.98 -8.00
N PHE A 237 -18.11 13.88 -9.04
CA PHE A 237 -16.68 13.59 -8.92
C PHE A 237 -15.91 14.88 -8.57
N ALA A 238 -15.91 15.22 -7.29
CA ALA A 238 -15.17 16.37 -6.76
C ALA A 238 -13.75 15.96 -6.36
N ASN A 239 -12.80 16.92 -6.35
CA ASN A 239 -11.47 16.63 -5.81
C ASN A 239 -11.56 16.37 -4.29
N PRO A 240 -11.24 15.17 -3.76
CA PRO A 240 -11.41 14.92 -2.34
C PRO A 240 -10.39 15.68 -1.49
N ALA A 241 -10.72 15.92 -0.22
CA ALA A 241 -9.81 16.55 0.74
C ALA A 241 -8.50 15.75 0.84
N GLY A 242 -7.38 16.40 0.58
CA GLY A 242 -6.05 15.78 0.54
C GLY A 242 -5.49 15.54 -0.87
N TRP A 243 -6.30 15.68 -1.92
CA TRP A 243 -5.79 15.84 -3.29
C TRP A 243 -5.25 17.27 -3.48
N SER A 244 -4.29 17.47 -4.40
CA SER A 244 -3.71 18.81 -4.62
C SER A 244 -4.78 19.81 -5.08
N SER A 245 -4.67 21.07 -4.66
CA SER A 245 -5.50 22.15 -5.19
C SER A 245 -5.22 22.45 -6.67
N THR A 246 -4.13 21.91 -7.23
CA THR A 246 -3.79 21.94 -8.66
C THR A 246 -4.13 20.64 -9.38
N ALA A 247 -4.70 19.64 -8.70
CA ALA A 247 -4.95 18.33 -9.28
C ALA A 247 -5.97 18.41 -10.42
N GLN A 248 -5.66 17.73 -11.52
CA GLN A 248 -6.50 17.66 -12.71
C GLN A 248 -6.94 16.23 -12.98
N LEU A 249 -8.14 16.10 -13.55
CA LEU A 249 -8.63 14.86 -14.14
C LEU A 249 -8.02 14.71 -15.54
N TYR A 250 -7.09 13.76 -15.68
CA TYR A 250 -6.48 13.44 -16.97
C TYR A 250 -7.44 12.62 -17.84
N THR A 251 -7.31 12.78 -19.15
CA THR A 251 -7.87 11.85 -20.13
C THR A 251 -6.88 10.72 -20.42
N PRO A 252 -7.31 9.58 -21.00
CA PRO A 252 -6.39 8.51 -21.41
C PRO A 252 -5.19 8.97 -22.27
N ALA A 253 -5.38 9.94 -23.17
CA ALA A 253 -4.28 10.51 -23.97
C ALA A 253 -3.57 11.71 -23.29
N GLY A 254 -4.07 12.19 -22.16
CA GLY A 254 -3.53 13.33 -21.41
C GLY A 254 -2.71 12.94 -20.17
N LEU A 255 -2.54 11.65 -19.89
CA LEU A 255 -1.75 11.18 -18.76
C LEU A 255 -0.27 11.60 -18.88
N PRO A 256 0.39 11.98 -17.76
CA PRO A 256 1.83 12.15 -17.73
C PRO A 256 2.57 10.85 -18.10
N PRO A 257 3.84 10.93 -18.56
CA PRO A 257 4.69 9.76 -18.67
C PRO A 257 4.76 8.99 -17.34
N ASN A 258 4.82 7.67 -17.40
CA ASN A 258 5.03 6.85 -16.20
C ASN A 258 6.34 7.23 -15.51
N GLY A 259 6.31 7.19 -14.17
CA GLY A 259 7.51 7.11 -13.37
C GLY A 259 8.32 5.83 -13.63
N THR A 260 9.53 5.79 -13.10
CA THR A 260 10.46 4.64 -13.25
C THR A 260 11.08 4.21 -11.92
N GLU A 261 10.72 4.85 -10.81
CA GLU A 261 11.23 4.54 -9.47
C GLU A 261 10.36 3.47 -8.80
N GLU A 262 10.99 2.58 -8.04
CA GLU A 262 10.27 1.66 -7.16
C GLU A 262 9.64 2.41 -5.97
N LEU A 263 8.73 1.73 -5.26
CA LEU A 263 8.23 2.22 -3.97
C LEU A 263 9.33 2.12 -2.92
N ILE A 264 9.85 3.27 -2.49
CA ILE A 264 10.95 3.35 -1.53
C ILE A 264 10.54 4.12 -0.28
N ASN A 265 11.06 3.70 0.87
CA ASN A 265 10.98 4.49 2.08
C ASN A 265 11.91 5.70 1.96
N GLY A 266 11.44 6.87 2.37
CA GLY A 266 12.21 8.11 2.46
C GLY A 266 13.34 8.02 3.47
N GLN A 267 14.15 9.09 3.54
CA GLN A 267 15.35 9.08 4.37
C GLN A 267 15.03 9.12 5.88
N GLY A 268 15.89 8.44 6.66
CA GLY A 268 15.73 8.30 8.11
C GLY A 268 14.56 7.39 8.51
N VAL A 269 14.36 7.25 9.81
CA VAL A 269 13.20 6.58 10.42
C VAL A 269 12.77 7.38 11.65
N ILE A 270 11.56 7.13 12.16
CA ILE A 270 11.07 7.81 13.36
C ILE A 270 11.95 7.42 14.57
N ALA A 271 12.52 8.40 15.29
CA ALA A 271 13.50 8.15 16.35
C ALA A 271 12.91 7.91 17.75
N SER A 272 11.63 8.27 17.97
CA SER A 272 10.87 8.06 19.20
C SER A 272 9.39 7.83 18.84
N PRO A 273 8.61 7.03 19.59
CA PRO A 273 7.19 6.84 19.31
C PRO A 273 6.47 8.17 19.15
N ILE A 274 5.67 8.31 18.09
CA ILE A 274 4.86 9.53 17.85
C ILE A 274 3.82 9.63 18.97
N ASP A 275 3.09 8.54 19.19
CA ASP A 275 2.18 8.34 20.31
C ASP A 275 2.69 7.12 21.13
N PRO A 276 3.29 7.32 22.31
CA PRO A 276 3.85 6.22 23.12
C PRO A 276 2.82 5.19 23.58
N THR A 277 1.58 5.64 23.77
CA THR A 277 0.40 4.78 23.94
C THR A 277 -0.70 5.35 23.07
N LEU A 278 -1.30 4.53 22.23
CA LEU A 278 -2.48 4.89 21.46
C LEU A 278 -3.51 3.76 21.51
N THR A 279 -4.78 4.16 21.62
CA THR A 279 -5.93 3.26 21.56
C THR A 279 -6.52 3.38 20.16
N TRP A 280 -6.81 2.28 19.45
CA TRP A 280 -7.36 2.27 18.09
C TRP A 280 -8.29 1.08 17.84
N ALA A 281 -9.05 1.09 16.75
CA ALA A 281 -9.97 0.03 16.36
C ALA A 281 -10.15 0.00 14.84
N LEU A 282 -10.38 -1.20 14.29
CA LEU A 282 -10.67 -1.38 12.86
C LEU A 282 -12.17 -1.66 12.67
N GLY A 283 -12.89 -0.77 11.99
CA GLY A 283 -14.33 -0.95 11.74
C GLY A 283 -15.22 -0.55 12.90
N SER A 284 -16.35 -1.24 13.07
CA SER A 284 -17.48 -0.85 13.95
C SER A 284 -17.22 -0.89 15.47
N GLY A 285 -15.96 -0.86 15.91
CA GLY A 285 -15.58 -0.71 17.32
C GLY A 285 -15.86 -1.93 18.20
N LEU A 286 -16.07 -3.10 17.62
CA LEU A 286 -16.36 -4.35 18.35
C LEU A 286 -15.14 -4.86 19.15
N GLN A 287 -13.93 -4.50 18.74
CA GLN A 287 -12.70 -4.66 19.50
C GLN A 287 -11.90 -3.35 19.45
N THR A 288 -11.26 -3.04 20.57
CA THR A 288 -10.43 -1.85 20.74
C THR A 288 -9.06 -2.29 21.25
N TYR A 289 -8.03 -1.90 20.52
CA TYR A 289 -6.64 -2.27 20.78
C TYR A 289 -5.90 -1.09 21.41
N THR A 290 -5.17 -1.33 22.49
CA THR A 290 -4.21 -0.36 23.03
C THR A 290 -2.81 -0.78 22.61
N ALA A 291 -2.22 -0.06 21.66
CA ALA A 291 -0.80 -0.19 21.36
C ALA A 291 0.00 0.62 22.39
N VAL A 292 0.92 -0.05 23.07
CA VAL A 292 1.97 0.59 23.88
C VAL A 292 3.26 0.38 23.11
N ALA A 293 3.88 1.47 22.68
CA ALA A 293 5.13 1.44 21.93
C ALA A 293 6.27 0.97 22.84
N VAL A 294 7.02 -0.04 22.41
CA VAL A 294 8.16 -0.54 23.18
C VAL A 294 9.28 0.52 23.21
N THR A 295 9.75 0.84 24.41
CA THR A 295 10.91 1.71 24.61
C THR A 295 12.18 0.92 24.33
N THR A 296 13.04 1.39 23.42
CA THR A 296 14.27 0.69 23.02
C THR A 296 15.45 1.64 22.98
N ASP A 297 16.61 1.20 23.50
CA ASP A 297 17.87 1.95 23.42
C ASP A 297 18.42 2.05 21.98
N ARG A 298 17.80 1.38 21.01
CA ARG A 298 17.99 1.64 19.57
C ARG A 298 17.52 3.06 19.24
N ALA A 299 18.44 4.01 19.34
CA ALA A 299 18.39 5.17 18.47
C ALA A 299 18.36 4.66 17.02
N ALA A 300 17.31 5.04 16.30
CA ALA A 300 17.07 4.83 14.87
C ALA A 300 18.36 4.52 14.08
N ALA A 301 18.61 3.24 13.79
CA ALA A 301 19.71 2.86 12.92
C ALA A 301 19.43 3.43 11.53
N SER A 302 20.30 4.33 11.06
CA SER A 302 20.14 4.95 9.75
C SER A 302 20.26 3.91 8.65
N ALA A 303 19.20 3.75 7.85
CA ALA A 303 19.26 3.03 6.59
C ALA A 303 20.29 3.72 5.68
N GLY A 304 21.47 3.13 5.53
CA GLY A 304 22.57 3.71 4.78
C GLY A 304 22.52 3.37 3.29
N GLY A 305 23.11 4.22 2.45
CA GLY A 305 23.54 3.79 1.09
C GLY A 305 23.42 4.79 -0.04
N GLY A 306 22.72 5.92 0.12
CA GLY A 306 22.59 6.94 -0.95
C GLY A 306 23.75 7.94 -0.95
N SER A 307 24.70 7.81 -1.87
CA SER A 307 25.78 8.81 -2.06
C SER A 307 25.22 10.08 -2.70
N MET A 308 24.94 11.11 -1.90
CA MET A 308 24.56 12.43 -2.41
C MET A 308 25.79 13.32 -2.64
N VAL A 309 25.88 13.86 -3.86
CA VAL A 309 26.79 14.95 -4.20
C VAL A 309 26.33 16.22 -3.47
N ALA A 310 27.17 16.77 -2.61
CA ALA A 310 26.87 17.97 -1.86
C ALA A 310 26.96 19.23 -2.75
N SER A 311 25.82 19.87 -3.02
CA SER A 311 25.76 21.29 -3.40
C SER A 311 25.48 22.10 -2.14
N GLY A 312 26.52 22.74 -1.59
CA GLY A 312 26.45 23.39 -0.29
C GLY A 312 26.46 24.92 -0.34
N THR A 313 25.92 25.55 0.72
CA THR A 313 26.37 26.86 1.25
C THR A 313 25.86 27.04 2.68
N GLY A 314 26.78 27.23 3.65
CA GLY A 314 26.63 27.93 4.95
C GLY A 314 25.50 27.53 5.95
N ALA A 315 25.72 27.46 7.27
CA ALA A 315 26.90 27.77 8.08
C ALA A 315 26.84 27.05 9.47
N SER A 316 27.96 27.14 10.20
CA SER A 316 28.26 26.58 11.54
C SER A 316 27.24 26.92 12.65
N ALA A 317 27.21 26.33 13.85
CA ALA A 317 28.09 25.37 14.55
C ALA A 317 27.24 24.58 15.62
N LEU A 318 27.71 23.71 16.52
CA LEU A 318 29.02 23.26 17.02
C LEU A 318 29.06 21.72 17.18
N ALA A 319 30.23 21.16 17.57
CA ALA A 319 30.35 19.82 18.17
C ALA A 319 30.54 19.92 19.71
N PRO A 320 30.50 18.79 20.45
CA PRO A 320 31.79 18.17 20.79
C PRO A 320 31.84 16.66 20.58
N ALA A 321 33.07 16.15 20.48
CA ALA A 321 33.37 14.74 20.24
C ALA A 321 33.56 13.93 21.53
N SER A 322 33.42 12.60 21.43
CA SER A 322 34.20 11.63 22.21
C SER A 322 34.24 10.29 21.49
N ALA A 323 35.42 9.66 21.47
CA ALA A 323 35.68 8.36 20.84
C ALA A 323 35.07 7.21 21.68
N SER A 324 34.86 6.00 21.17
CA SER A 324 35.96 5.06 20.88
C SER A 324 35.51 3.89 20.00
N ALA A 325 36.43 3.37 19.19
CA ALA A 325 36.19 2.20 18.35
C ALA A 325 36.27 0.88 19.13
N SER A 326 35.55 -0.13 18.64
CA SER A 326 35.92 -1.54 18.83
C SER A 326 35.36 -2.34 17.66
N ALA A 327 36.25 -2.86 16.81
CA ALA A 327 35.88 -3.71 15.69
C ALA A 327 35.70 -5.15 16.17
N SER A 328 34.70 -5.85 15.63
CA SER A 328 34.66 -7.31 15.65
C SER A 328 34.16 -7.84 14.30
N SER A 329 34.85 -8.85 13.80
CA SER A 329 34.66 -9.43 12.47
C SER A 329 33.48 -10.40 12.44
N GLY A 330 32.54 -10.22 11.50
CA GLY A 330 31.37 -11.09 11.31
C GLY A 330 31.29 -11.68 9.90
N THR A 331 31.64 -12.96 9.77
CA THR A 331 31.72 -13.75 8.54
C THR A 331 30.48 -13.70 7.64
N SER A 332 30.65 -13.44 6.35
CA SER A 332 29.57 -13.55 5.35
C SER A 332 29.12 -15.01 5.15
N GLN A 333 27.86 -15.32 5.43
CA GLN A 333 27.25 -16.61 5.04
C GLN A 333 26.31 -16.42 3.84
N LYS A 334 26.59 -17.16 2.76
CA LYS A 334 25.73 -17.25 1.58
C LYS A 334 24.42 -17.97 1.93
N ARG A 335 23.27 -17.34 1.70
CA ARG A 335 21.97 -18.06 1.69
C ARG A 335 21.73 -18.73 0.34
N ALA A 336 21.24 -19.96 0.40
CA ALA A 336 20.87 -20.75 -0.78
C ALA A 336 19.46 -20.36 -1.27
N ALA A 337 19.26 -20.36 -2.59
CA ALA A 337 17.96 -20.16 -3.19
C ALA A 337 17.07 -21.39 -2.97
N SER A 338 15.96 -21.22 -2.25
CA SER A 338 14.88 -22.22 -2.21
C SER A 338 13.89 -21.94 -3.34
N LYS A 339 13.50 -22.98 -4.08
CA LYS A 339 12.53 -22.87 -5.16
C LYS A 339 11.12 -22.82 -4.57
N MET A 340 10.34 -21.81 -4.93
CA MET A 340 8.90 -21.76 -4.61
C MET A 340 8.09 -21.74 -5.92
N SER A 341 7.02 -22.53 -5.95
CA SER A 341 6.22 -22.77 -7.15
C SER A 341 5.09 -21.74 -7.25
N LEU A 342 4.91 -21.12 -8.42
CA LEU A 342 3.74 -20.27 -8.67
C LEU A 342 2.45 -21.10 -8.75
N VAL A 343 1.41 -20.61 -8.09
CA VAL A 343 0.01 -20.94 -8.37
C VAL A 343 -0.74 -19.61 -8.52
N PHE A 344 -1.21 -19.30 -9.73
CA PHE A 344 -2.06 -18.13 -9.99
C PHE A 344 -3.51 -18.47 -9.64
N ALA A 345 -4.13 -17.66 -8.78
CA ALA A 345 -5.58 -17.62 -8.60
C ALA A 345 -6.11 -16.26 -9.07
N MET A 346 -6.45 -16.15 -10.37
CA MET A 346 -7.17 -14.98 -10.87
C MET A 346 -8.63 -15.07 -10.42
N ILE A 347 -9.04 -14.21 -9.49
CA ILE A 347 -10.45 -14.02 -9.15
C ILE A 347 -11.01 -12.97 -10.12
N LEU A 348 -11.70 -13.44 -11.18
CA LEU A 348 -12.63 -12.58 -11.91
C LEU A 348 -13.86 -12.33 -11.02
N PRO A 349 -14.27 -11.08 -10.76
CA PRO A 349 -15.62 -10.81 -10.29
C PRO A 349 -16.60 -11.10 -11.43
N ALA A 350 -17.35 -12.19 -11.32
CA ALA A 350 -18.46 -12.45 -12.23
C ALA A 350 -19.59 -11.43 -11.96
N MET A 351 -19.83 -10.53 -12.91
CA MET A 351 -21.04 -9.71 -12.89
C MET A 351 -22.26 -10.63 -13.05
N ILE A 352 -23.04 -10.77 -11.99
CA ILE A 352 -24.40 -11.33 -12.06
C ILE A 352 -25.35 -10.14 -12.06
N GLY A 353 -25.93 -9.86 -13.23
CA GLY A 353 -26.98 -8.85 -13.36
C GLY A 353 -28.30 -9.34 -12.77
N PHE A 354 -29.02 -8.42 -12.12
CA PHE A 354 -30.46 -8.44 -11.86
C PHE A 354 -31.00 -7.03 -12.04
#